data_AF-A0A927SQ92-F1
#
_entry.id   AF-A0A927SQ92-F1
#
_cell.length_a   1.000
_cell.length_b   1.000
_cell.length_c   1.000
_cell.angle_alpha   90.00
_cell.angle_beta   90.00
_cell.angle_gamma   90.00
#
_symmetry.space_group_name_H-M   'P 1'
#
loop_
_entity.id
_entity.type
_entity.pdbx_description
1 polymer ?
#
loop_
_entity_poly.entity_id
_entity_poly.type
_entity_poly.pdbx_seq_one_letter_code
_entity_poly.pdbx_strand_id
1 'polypeptide(L)' 'MSKLADTNKKIEETVVGTYKKIEDTVVAGYKKVEDSFVETFLKKDGETVEEAKERLKNV' A
#
# COMPACT_ATOMS: atom_id res chain seq x y z
N MET A 1 5.60 -36.22 -5.88
CA MET A 1 4.98 -35.31 -6.85
C MET A 1 5.72 -35.44 -8.19
N SER A 2 5.07 -35.17 -9.32
CA SER A 2 5.77 -35.18 -10.61
C SER A 2 6.63 -33.91 -10.75
N LYS A 3 7.73 -33.96 -11.51
CA LYS A 3 8.58 -32.78 -11.79
C LYS A 3 7.78 -31.60 -12.36
N LEU A 4 6.71 -31.89 -13.10
CA LEU A 4 5.81 -30.89 -13.66
C LEU A 4 4.98 -30.20 -12.55
N ALA A 5 4.47 -30.95 -11.59
CA ALA A 5 3.74 -30.40 -10.46
C ALA A 5 4.63 -29.46 -9.61
N ASP A 6 5.89 -29.86 -9.36
CA ASP A 6 6.83 -29.04 -8.62
C ASP A 6 7.20 -27.74 -9.38
N THR A 7 7.31 -27.83 -10.71
CA THR A 7 7.57 -26.66 -11.57
C THR A 7 6.40 -25.69 -11.55
N ASN A 8 5.16 -26.19 -11.66
CA ASN A 8 3.96 -25.36 -11.60
C ASN A 8 3.83 -24.66 -10.25
N LYS A 9 4.12 -25.35 -9.13
CA LYS A 9 4.10 -24.75 -7.80
C LYS A 9 5.09 -23.59 -7.67
N LYS A 10 6.30 -23.73 -8.21
CA LYS A 10 7.29 -22.63 -8.21
C LYS A 10 6.84 -21.42 -9.03
N ILE A 11 6.19 -21.66 -10.17
CA ILE A 11 5.62 -20.60 -11.00
C ILE A 11 4.51 -19.88 -10.22
N GLU A 12 3.61 -20.62 -9.58
CA GLU A 12 2.54 -20.06 -8.74
C GLU A 12 3.11 -19.18 -7.61
N GLU A 13 4.06 -19.70 -6.84
CA GLU A 13 4.71 -18.97 -5.75
C GLU A 13 5.38 -17.67 -6.25
N THR A 14 6.05 -17.74 -7.41
CA THR A 14 6.71 -16.58 -8.03
C THR A 14 5.70 -15.53 -8.48
N VAL A 15 4.62 -15.97 -9.13
CA VAL A 15 3.56 -15.10 -9.65
C VAL A 15 2.84 -14.41 -8.50
N VAL A 16 2.37 -15.17 -7.51
CA VAL A 16 1.71 -14.62 -6.31
C VAL A 16 2.64 -13.68 -5.55
N GLY A 17 3.92 -14.05 -5.40
CA GLY A 17 4.91 -13.19 -4.75
C GLY A 17 5.15 -11.87 -5.49
N THR A 18 5.15 -11.90 -6.82
CA THR A 18 5.33 -10.69 -7.64
C THR A 18 4.10 -9.78 -7.55
N TYR A 19 2.89 -10.34 -7.62
CA TYR A 19 1.66 -9.57 -7.45
C TYR A 19 1.60 -8.85 -6.12
N LYS A 20 1.90 -9.54 -5.01
CA LYS A 20 1.95 -8.93 -3.67
C LYS A 20 2.93 -7.75 -3.59
N LYS A 21 4.13 -7.90 -4.17
CA LYS A 21 5.13 -6.80 -4.19
C LYS A 21 4.63 -5.58 -4.96
N ILE A 22 3.94 -5.79 -6.08
CA ILE A 22 3.36 -4.69 -6.87
C ILE A 22 2.26 -4.00 -6.05
N GLU A 23 1.36 -4.77 -5.43
CA GLU A 23 0.31 -4.25 -4.57
C GLU A 23 0.89 -3.40 -3.43
N ASP A 24 1.86 -3.93 -2.67
CA ASP A 24 2.52 -3.22 -1.57
C ASP A 24 3.16 -1.91 -2.04
N THR A 25 3.80 -1.93 -3.21
CA THR A 25 4.46 -0.75 -3.78
C THR A 25 3.43 0.32 -4.17
N VAL A 26 2.33 -0.08 -4.79
CA VAL A 26 1.27 0.84 -5.23
C VAL A 26 0.56 1.45 -4.02
N VAL A 27 0.19 0.64 -3.02
CA VAL A 27 -0.46 1.11 -1.80
C VAL A 27 0.45 2.06 -1.03
N ALA A 28 1.73 1.74 -0.89
CA ALA A 28 2.70 2.62 -0.25
C ALA A 28 2.90 3.93 -1.03
N GLY A 29 2.93 3.88 -2.36
CA GLY A 29 3.01 5.05 -3.23
C GLY A 29 1.80 5.97 -3.05
N TYR A 30 0.59 5.41 -3.08
CA TYR A 30 -0.64 6.16 -2.84
C TYR A 30 -0.65 6.82 -1.46
N LYS A 31 -0.31 6.05 -0.41
CA LYS A 31 -0.27 6.56 0.97
C LYS A 31 0.66 7.76 1.11
N LYS A 32 1.83 7.76 0.45
CA LYS A 32 2.74 8.91 0.45
C LYS A 32 2.13 10.14 -0.20
N VAL A 33 1.48 9.98 -1.35
CA VAL A 33 0.81 11.10 -2.04
C VAL A 33 -0.33 11.65 -1.18
N GLU A 34 -1.11 10.77 -0.56
CA GLU A 34 -2.17 11.14 0.39
C GLU A 34 -1.61 11.88 1.60
N ASP A 35 -0.53 11.39 2.23
CA ASP A 35 0.16 12.03 3.35
C ASP A 35 0.60 13.46 2.96
N SER A 36 1.29 13.62 1.83
CA SER A 36 1.76 14.93 1.35
C SER A 36 0.62 15.89 1.02
N PHE A 37 -0.48 15.39 0.45
CA PHE A 37 -1.66 16.20 0.16
C PHE A 37 -2.30 16.71 1.45
N VAL A 38 -2.50 15.82 2.43
CA VAL A 38 -3.07 16.21 3.72
C VAL A 38 -2.16 17.23 4.41
N GLU A 39 -0.85 16.95 4.46
CA GLU A 39 0.13 17.84 5.08
C GLU A 39 0.12 19.25 4.48
N THR A 40 0.05 19.34 3.15
CA THR A 40 0.13 20.61 2.43
C THR A 40 -1.17 21.40 2.47
N PHE A 41 -2.32 20.73 2.35
CA PHE A 41 -3.59 21.41 2.05
C PHE A 41 -4.64 21.31 3.16
N LEU A 42 -4.61 20.26 3.99
CA LEU A 42 -5.73 19.95 4.89
C LEU A 42 -5.35 19.90 6.38
N LYS A 43 -4.06 19.81 6.69
CA LYS A 43 -3.53 19.85 8.05
C LYS A 43 -3.69 21.25 8.62
N LYS A 44 -4.21 21.35 9.84
CA LYS A 44 -4.28 22.63 10.56
C LYS A 44 -3.03 22.81 11.43
N ASP A 45 -2.78 24.06 11.83
CA ASP A 45 -1.70 24.36 12.77
C ASP A 45 -1.89 23.61 14.09
N GLY A 46 -0.82 22.97 14.56
CA GLY A 46 -0.82 22.16 15.76
C GLY A 46 -1.31 20.71 15.56
N GLU A 47 -1.78 20.33 14.37
CA GLU A 47 -2.12 18.94 14.06
C GLU A 47 -0.92 18.20 13.44
N THR A 48 -0.85 16.90 13.70
CA THR A 48 -0.08 15.95 12.89
C THR A 48 -0.90 15.49 11.67
N VAL A 49 -0.26 14.84 10.68
CA VAL A 49 -0.96 14.39 9.45
C VAL A 49 -2.01 13.32 9.75
N GLU A 50 -1.72 12.48 10.73
CA GLU A 50 -2.49 11.37 11.26
C GLU A 50 -3.73 11.89 11.98
N GLU A 51 -3.57 12.92 12.83
CA GLU A 51 -4.68 13.62 13.48
C GLU A 51 -5.58 14.31 12.45
N ALA A 52 -4.99 14.98 11.45
CA ALA A 52 -5.73 15.58 10.36
C ALA A 52 -6.52 14.52 9.57
N LYS A 53 -5.92 13.36 9.27
CA LYS A 53 -6.61 12.23 8.62
C LYS A 53 -7.75 11.68 9.47
N GLU A 54 -7.56 11.52 10.77
CA GLU A 54 -8.60 11.02 11.67
C GLU A 54 -9.78 11.98 11.77
N ARG A 55 -9.51 13.30 11.83
CA ARG A 55 -10.54 14.34 11.73
C ARG A 55 -11.29 14.27 10.40
N LEU A 56 -10.57 14.07 9.29
CA LEU A 56 -11.14 14.01 7.94
C LEU A 56 -12.02 12.77 7.67
N LYS A 57 -11.92 11.71 8.48
CA LYS A 57 -12.82 10.54 8.37
C LYS A 57 -14.22 10.80 8.90
N ASN A 58 -14.40 11.84 9.72
CA ASN A 58 -15.63 12.13 10.45
C ASN A 58 -16.29 13.46 10.03
N VAL A 59 -15.89 14.02 8.88
CA VAL A 59 -16.51 15.20 8.25
C VAL A 59 -17.60 14.83 7.26
#